data_AF-A0A955SLH1-F1
#
_entry.id   AF-A0A955SLH1-F1
#
_cell.length_a   1.000
_cell.length_b   1.000
_cell.length_c   1.000
_cell.angle_alpha   90.00
_cell.angle_beta   90.00
_cell.angle_gamma   90.00
#
_symmetry.space_group_name_H-M   'P 1'
#
loop_
_entity.id
_entity.type
_entity.pdbx_description
1 polymer ?
#
loop_
_entity_poly.entity_id
_entity_poly.type
_entity_poly.pdbx_seq_one_letter_code
_entity_poly.pdbx_strand_id
1 'polypeptide(L)' 'MNQFLPFHVPDIGEEEIQSVVETLRSGWLTTGSKTKQFEAEFA' A
#
# COMPACT_ATOMS: atom_id res chain seq x y z
N MET A 1 -9.58 28.73 -11.99
CA MET A 1 -10.06 27.52 -11.29
C MET A 1 -9.52 27.58 -9.88
N ASN A 2 -10.40 27.52 -8.88
CA ASN A 2 -10.02 27.59 -7.47
C ASN A 2 -9.39 26.24 -7.10
N GLN A 3 -8.07 26.12 -7.22
CA GLN A 3 -7.37 24.88 -6.91
C GLN A 3 -7.32 24.74 -5.40
N PHE A 4 -8.11 23.80 -4.87
CA PHE A 4 -8.12 23.47 -3.46
C PHE A 4 -6.72 22.99 -3.03
N LEU A 5 -6.15 23.63 -2.00
CA LEU A 5 -4.91 23.20 -1.37
C LEU A 5 -5.26 22.30 -0.18
N PRO A 6 -5.16 20.97 -0.32
CA PRO A 6 -5.46 20.06 0.77
C PRO A 6 -4.42 20.20 1.90
N PHE A 7 -4.87 20.01 3.14
CA PHE A 7 -3.99 19.95 4.30
C PHE A 7 -2.97 18.79 4.21
N HIS A 8 -3.34 17.71 3.55
CA HIS A 8 -2.50 16.54 3.33
C HIS A 8 -2.93 15.78 2.06
N VAL A 9 -1.95 15.25 1.33
CA VAL A 9 -2.13 14.28 0.25
C VAL A 9 -1.18 13.12 0.54
N PRO A 10 -1.66 11.86 0.56
CA PRO A 10 -0.77 10.72 0.73
C PRO A 10 0.17 10.62 -0.48
N ASP A 11 1.44 10.35 -0.21
CA ASP A 11 2.42 10.03 -1.25
C ASP A 11 2.28 8.54 -1.59
N ILE A 12 1.68 8.25 -2.74
CA ILE A 12 1.42 6.88 -3.21
C ILE A 12 1.91 6.82 -4.66
N GLY A 13 2.90 5.98 -4.90
CA GLY A 13 3.48 5.73 -6.21
C GLY A 13 3.06 4.39 -6.80
N GLU A 14 3.75 4.01 -7.86
CA GLU A 14 3.51 2.75 -8.56
C GLU A 14 3.89 1.54 -7.70
N GLU A 15 4.86 1.66 -6.80
CA GLU A 15 5.33 0.59 -5.93
C GLU A 15 4.22 0.13 -4.97
N GLU A 16 3.54 1.08 -4.32
CA GLU A 16 2.40 0.78 -3.44
C GLU A 16 1.26 0.11 -4.22
N ILE A 17 0.97 0.60 -5.43
CA ILE A 17 -0.09 0.07 -6.29
C ILE A 17 0.23 -1.37 -6.70
N GLN A 18 1.46 -1.64 -7.17
CA GLN A 18 1.86 -2.98 -7.58
C GLN A 18 1.80 -3.96 -6.40
N SER A 19 2.23 -3.55 -5.21
CA SER A 19 2.15 -4.40 -4.01
C SER A 19 0.70 -4.82 -3.68
N VAL A 20 -0.27 -3.90 -3.86
CA VAL A 20 -1.71 -4.20 -3.71
C VAL A 20 -2.18 -5.16 -4.80
N VAL A 21 -1.82 -4.91 -6.05
CA VAL A 21 -2.21 -5.76 -7.19
C VAL A 21 -1.68 -7.19 -7.03
N GLU A 22 -0.43 -7.35 -6.60
CA GLU A 22 0.14 -8.65 -6.28
C GLU A 22 -0.64 -9.37 -5.18
N THR A 23 -1.04 -8.64 -4.14
CA THR A 23 -1.85 -9.20 -3.04
C THR A 23 -3.19 -9.71 -3.57
N LEU A 24 -3.88 -8.94 -4.41
CA LEU A 24 -5.11 -9.36 -5.06
C LEU A 24 -4.92 -10.60 -5.95
N ARG A 25 -3.84 -10.63 -6.73
CA ARG A 25 -3.49 -11.78 -7.61
C ARG A 25 -3.09 -13.03 -6.84
N SER A 26 -2.58 -12.89 -5.63
CA SER A 26 -2.19 -14.04 -4.78
C SER A 26 -3.39 -14.88 -4.31
N GLY A 27 -4.61 -14.32 -4.36
CA GLY A 27 -5.82 -14.96 -3.84
C GLY A 27 -5.94 -14.91 -2.31
N TRP A 28 -5.02 -14.25 -1.61
CA TRP A 28 -5.04 -14.11 -0.16
C TRP A 28 -4.98 -12.64 0.26
N LEU A 29 -6.14 -12.05 0.58
CA LEU A 29 -6.27 -10.61 0.85
C LEU A 29 -6.03 -10.23 2.32
N THR A 30 -6.24 -11.15 3.25
CA THR A 30 -6.14 -10.88 4.70
C THR A 30 -4.72 -11.18 5.23
N THR A 31 -4.52 -11.09 6.55
CA THR A 31 -3.25 -11.36 7.23
C THR A 31 -2.57 -12.62 6.68
N GLY A 32 -1.32 -12.47 6.25
CA GLY A 32 -0.59 -13.52 5.53
C GLY A 32 0.90 -13.25 5.47
N SER A 33 1.57 -13.82 4.45
CA SER A 33 3.02 -13.72 4.28
C SER A 33 3.52 -12.26 4.16
N LYS A 34 2.81 -11.41 3.40
CA LYS A 34 3.18 -9.99 3.25
C LYS A 34 3.14 -9.21 4.57
N THR A 35 2.15 -9.47 5.44
CA THR A 35 2.09 -8.85 6.78
C THR A 35 3.25 -9.32 7.66
N LYS A 36 3.57 -10.62 7.65
CA LYS A 36 4.72 -11.15 8.40
C LYS A 36 6.05 -10.57 7.95
N GLN A 37 6.21 -10.37 6.63
CA GLN A 37 7.39 -9.71 6.08
C GLN A 37 7.51 -8.28 6.60
N PHE A 38 6.43 -7.50 6.50
CA PHE A 38 6.38 -6.13 7.04
C PHE A 38 6.75 -6.08 8.54
N GLU A 39 6.18 -6.96 9.37
CA GLU A 39 6.48 -7.04 10.80
C GLU A 39 7.96 -7.35 11.06
N ALA A 40 8.58 -8.21 10.26
CA ALA A 40 9.99 -8.56 10.38
C ALA A 40 10.93 -7.42 9.92
N GLU A 41 10.53 -6.65 8.91
CA GLU A 41 11.29 -5.47 8.43
C GLU A 41 11.24 -4.31 9.43
N PHE A 42 10.23 -4.28 10.31
CA PHE A 42 10.06 -3.26 11.36
C PHE A 42 10.70 -3.61 12.71
N ALA A 43 11.17 -4.86 12.89
CA ALA A 43 11.77 -5.36 14.15
C ALA A 43 13.27 -5.08 14.24
#